data_AF-A0A348N3A0-F1
#
_entry.id   AF-A0A348N3A0-F1
#
_cell.length_a   1.000
_cell.length_b   1.000
_cell.length_c   1.000
_cell.angle_alpha   90.00
_cell.angle_beta   90.00
_cell.angle_gamma   90.00
#
_symmetry.space_group_name_H-M   'P 1'
#
loop_
_entity.id
_entity.type
_entity.pdbx_description
1 polymer ?
#
loop_
_entity_poly.entity_id
_entity_poly.type
_entity_poly.pdbx_seq_one_letter_code
_entity_poly.pdbx_strand_id
1 'polypeptide(L)' 'ENHQYDHYITGLQQLYGEKTVDEAMAVVTAKTVFYGLSHSDLTLSQFTTHQKLLTAYHKVRAAERLSWPLNKINPPV' A
#
# COMPACT_ATOMS: atom_id res chain seq x y z
N GLU A 1 8.42 33.00 12.19
CA GLU A 1 7.00 32.63 12.29
C GLU A 1 6.76 32.03 13.67
N ASN A 2 5.85 32.61 14.46
CA ASN A 2 5.65 32.23 15.86
C ASN A 2 4.35 31.42 15.97
N HIS A 3 4.43 30.13 15.69
CA HIS A 3 3.27 29.26 15.76
C HIS A 3 3.10 28.73 17.19
N GLN A 4 2.28 29.41 18.00
CA GLN A 4 1.94 28.97 19.35
C GLN A 4 0.91 27.82 19.28
N TYR A 5 1.32 26.65 18.78
CA TYR A 5 0.44 25.49 18.63
C TYR A 5 -0.01 24.90 19.98
N ASP A 6 0.82 25.05 21.01
CA ASP A 6 0.64 24.43 22.32
C ASP A 6 -0.71 24.77 22.98
N HIS A 7 -1.25 25.97 22.73
CA HIS A 7 -2.52 26.38 23.33
C HIS A 7 -3.72 25.61 22.78
N TYR A 8 -3.63 25.09 21.55
CA TYR A 8 -4.73 24.43 20.86
C TYR A 8 -4.62 22.91 20.87
N ILE A 9 -3.41 22.37 21.07
CA ILE A 9 -3.16 20.91 21.06
C ILE A 9 -4.06 20.19 22.06
N THR A 10 -4.19 20.70 23.30
CA THR A 10 -5.03 20.05 24.33
C THR A 10 -6.50 19.95 23.91
N GLY A 11 -7.06 21.00 23.29
CA GLY A 11 -8.44 20.98 22.79
C GLY A 11 -8.61 20.03 21.60
N LEU A 12 -7.63 20.00 20.70
CA LEU A 12 -7.63 19.08 19.55
C LEU A 12 -7.54 17.62 20.00
N GLN A 13 -6.74 17.32 21.03
CA GLN A 13 -6.60 15.95 21.56
C GLN A 13 -7.91 15.46 22.17
N GLN A 14 -8.69 16.34 22.81
CA GLN A 14 -10.01 16.01 23.33
C GLN A 14 -11.04 15.72 22.22
N LEU A 15 -10.93 16.41 21.07
CA LEU A 15 -11.87 16.25 19.96
C LEU A 15 -11.55 15.05 19.06
N TYR A 16 -10.28 14.87 18.72
CA TYR A 16 -9.83 13.93 17.68
C TYR A 16 -9.06 12.73 18.24
N GLY A 17 -8.76 12.74 19.54
CA GLY A 17 -7.89 11.78 20.19
C GLY A 17 -6.41 12.13 20.04
N GLU A 18 -5.64 11.80 21.07
CA GLU A 18 -4.21 12.10 21.18
C GLU A 18 -3.41 11.62 19.96
N LYS A 19 -3.60 10.34 19.58
CA LYS A 19 -2.91 9.73 18.44
C LYS A 19 -3.13 10.48 17.12
N THR A 20 -4.37 10.91 16.85
CA THR A 20 -4.72 11.60 15.60
C THR A 20 -4.06 12.97 15.53
N VAL A 21 -4.01 13.68 16.66
CA VAL A 21 -3.36 14.99 16.76
C VAL A 21 -1.86 14.86 16.59
N ASP A 22 -1.23 13.86 17.20
CA ASP A 22 0.20 13.62 17.06
C ASP A 22 0.58 13.31 15.60
N GLU A 23 -0.20 12.43 14.94
CA GLU A 23 -0.02 12.09 13.52
C GLU A 23 -0.20 13.33 12.62
N ALA A 24 -1.22 14.15 12.87
CA ALA A 24 -1.46 15.38 12.12
C ALA A 24 -0.35 16.43 12.35
N MET A 25 0.13 16.59 13.59
CA MET A 25 1.23 17.50 13.90
C MET A 25 2.54 17.05 13.25
N ALA A 26 2.78 15.74 13.15
CA ALA A 26 3.92 15.22 12.41
C ALA A 26 3.85 15.55 10.91
N VAL A 27 2.65 15.61 10.32
CA VAL A 27 2.44 16.08 8.94
C VAL A 27 2.68 17.58 8.81
N VAL A 28 2.11 18.39 9.68
CA VAL A 28 2.24 19.87 9.65
C VAL A 28 3.69 20.31 9.86
N THR A 29 4.43 19.63 10.73
CA THR A 29 5.87 19.89 10.99
C THR A 29 6.79 19.26 9.94
N ALA A 30 6.24 18.68 8.87
CA ALA A 30 6.95 17.97 7.81
C ALA A 30 7.83 16.80 8.30
N LYS A 31 7.62 16.31 9.53
CA LYS A 31 8.28 15.09 10.04
C LYS A 31 7.79 13.84 9.32
N THR A 32 6.53 13.83 8.88
CA THR A 32 5.94 12.76 8.05
C THR A 32 5.10 13.38 6.94
N VAL A 33 5.57 13.35 5.69
CA VAL A 33 4.89 14.05 4.59
C VAL A 33 3.63 13.32 4.10
N PHE A 34 3.61 11.99 4.19
CA PHE A 34 2.54 11.17 3.62
C PHE A 34 1.88 10.29 4.69
N TYR A 35 0.80 10.80 5.27
CA TYR A 35 -0.01 10.02 6.19
C TYR A 35 -0.79 8.92 5.46
N GLY A 36 -0.77 7.70 6.01
CA GLY A 36 -1.53 6.57 5.48
C GLY A 36 -0.99 5.95 4.19
N LEU A 37 0.08 6.50 3.60
CA LEU A 37 0.73 5.90 2.44
C LEU A 37 1.92 5.05 2.89
N SER A 38 1.83 3.75 2.66
CA SER A 38 2.95 2.83 2.83
C SER A 38 3.98 3.03 1.73
N HIS A 39 5.27 2.96 2.09
CA HIS A 39 6.34 2.96 1.10
C HIS A 39 6.16 1.77 0.15
N SER A 40 6.13 2.01 -1.15
CA SER A 40 6.05 0.93 -2.14
C SER A 40 7.43 0.59 -2.68
N ASP A 41 7.68 -0.68 -2.91
CA ASP A 41 8.81 -1.16 -3.72
C ASP A 41 8.28 -1.56 -5.11
N LEU A 42 9.15 -1.69 -6.09
CA LEU A 42 8.81 -2.11 -7.47
C LEU A 42 8.04 -3.43 -7.49
N THR A 43 8.25 -4.28 -6.48
CA THR A 43 7.58 -5.57 -6.31
C THR A 43 6.21 -5.48 -5.64
N LEU A 44 5.81 -4.29 -5.17
CA LEU A 44 4.57 -4.05 -4.42
C LEU A 44 4.38 -5.05 -3.25
N SER A 45 5.49 -5.43 -2.61
CA SER A 45 5.54 -6.45 -1.55
C SER A 45 4.65 -6.14 -0.34
N GLN A 46 4.47 -4.85 -0.03
CA GLN A 46 3.64 -4.38 1.08
C GLN A 46 2.13 -4.47 0.82
N PHE A 47 1.71 -4.70 -0.44
CA PHE A 47 0.30 -4.78 -0.83
C PHE A 47 -0.17 -6.23 -0.93
N THR A 48 -0.75 -6.73 0.17
CA THR A 48 -1.21 -8.13 0.27
C THR A 48 -2.20 -8.53 -0.84
N THR A 49 -3.11 -7.64 -1.22
CA THR A 49 -4.05 -7.86 -2.33
C THR A 49 -3.33 -8.05 -3.66
N HIS A 50 -2.30 -7.24 -3.93
CA HIS A 50 -1.51 -7.35 -5.15
C HIS A 50 -0.72 -8.67 -5.22
N GLN A 51 -0.13 -9.09 -4.10
CA GLN A 51 0.60 -10.37 -4.03
C GLN A 51 -0.32 -11.58 -4.28
N LYS A 52 -1.57 -11.54 -3.79
CA LYS A 52 -2.56 -12.57 -4.09
C LYS A 52 -2.90 -12.62 -5.59
N LEU A 53 -3.03 -11.46 -6.23
CA LEU A 53 -3.27 -11.36 -7.67
C LEU A 53 -2.09 -11.94 -8.47
N LEU A 54 -0.85 -11.58 -8.12
CA LEU A 54 0.36 -12.13 -8.75
C LEU A 54 0.43 -13.65 -8.58
N THR A 55 0.09 -14.16 -7.40
CA THR A 55 0.07 -15.61 -7.13
C THR A 55 -0.93 -16.33 -8.05
N ALA A 56 -2.13 -15.78 -8.21
CA ALA A 56 -3.13 -16.33 -9.14
C ALA A 56 -2.64 -16.27 -10.59
N TYR A 57 -2.07 -15.12 -10.99
CA TYR A 57 -1.50 -14.92 -12.33
C TYR A 57 -0.39 -15.93 -12.64
N HIS A 58 0.53 -16.18 -11.70
CA HIS A 58 1.62 -17.14 -11.90
C HIS A 58 1.13 -18.58 -12.13
N LYS A 59 0.02 -18.98 -11.49
CA LYS A 59 -0.60 -20.29 -11.71
C LYS A 59 -1.15 -20.43 -13.13
N VAL A 60 -1.90 -19.43 -13.60
CA VAL A 60 -2.43 -19.40 -14.97
C VAL A 60 -1.29 -19.43 -15.98
N ARG A 61 -0.29 -18.58 -15.79
CA ARG A 61 0.86 -18.50 -16.69
C ARG A 61 1.70 -19.79 -16.70
N ALA A 62 1.77 -20.51 -15.58
CA ALA A 62 2.41 -21.82 -15.54
C ALA A 62 1.63 -22.86 -16.35
N ALA A 63 0.29 -22.87 -16.23
CA ALA A 63 -0.57 -23.75 -17.02
C ALA A 63 -0.47 -23.45 -18.53
N GLU A 64 -0.46 -22.18 -18.92
CA GLU A 64 -0.27 -21.77 -20.32
C GLU A 64 1.07 -22.26 -20.88
N ARG A 65 2.17 -22.11 -20.13
CA ARG A 65 3.49 -22.59 -20.55
C ARG A 65 3.55 -24.11 -20.72
N LEU A 66 2.84 -24.86 -19.89
CA LEU A 66 2.74 -26.32 -20.00
C LEU A 66 1.83 -26.77 -21.15
N SER A 67 0.80 -25.98 -21.47
CA SER A 67 -0.13 -26.23 -22.58
C SER A 67 0.46 -25.86 -23.95
N TRP A 68 1.29 -24.81 -24.02
CA TRP A 68 1.88 -24.28 -25.25
C TRP A 68 2.66 -25.29 -26.13
N PRO A 69 3.40 -26.29 -25.60
CA PRO A 69 3.99 -27.34 -26.43
C PRO A 69 3.00 -28.43 -26.88
N LEU A 70 1.92 -28.71 -26.14
CA LEU A 70 0.97 -29.78 -26.47
C LEU A 70 0.04 -29.41 -27.63
N ASN A 71 -0.35 -28.12 -27.72
CA ASN A 71 -1.24 -27.64 -28.79
C ASN A 71 -0.55 -27.49 -30.17
N LYS A 72 0.78 -27.59 -30.24
CA LYS A 72 1.52 -27.58 -31.51
C LYS A 72 1.85 -28.98 -32.04
N ILE A 73 1.71 -30.02 -31.22
CA ILE A 73 2.07 -31.40 -31.58
C ILE A 73 0.85 -32.22 -32.03
N ASN A 74 -0.39 -31.78 -31.70
CA ASN A 74 -1.60 -32.37 -32.26
C ASN A 74 -2.75 -31.34 -32.34
N PRO A 75 -3.05 -30.77 -33.52
CA PRO A 75 -4.24 -29.93 -33.67
C PRO A 75 -5.52 -30.78 -33.49
N PRO A 76 -6.57 -30.26 -32.84
CA PRO A 76 -7.85 -30.97 -32.80
C PRO A 76 -8.37 -31.14 -34.23
N VAL A 77 -8.58 -32.40 -34.62
CA VAL A 77 -9.25 -32.81 -35.87
C VAL A 77 -10.70 -32.35 -35.86
#